data_AF-A0A7V3RWB6-F1
#
_entry.id   AF-A0A7V3RWB6-F1
#
_cell.length_a   1.000
_cell.length_b   1.000
_cell.length_c   1.000
_cell.angle_alpha   90.00
_cell.angle_beta   90.00
_cell.angle_gamma   90.00
#
_symmetry.space_group_name_H-M   'P 1'
#
loop_
_entity.id
_entity.type
_entity.pdbx_description
1 polymer ?
#
loop_
_entity_poly.entity_id
_entity_poly.type
_entity_poly.pdbx_seq_one_letter_code
_entity_poly.pdbx_strand_id
1 'polypeptide(L)'
;MRTKGKIRRISRYLLLRAVLGLIIAVLGYGVYRFLSYELKTSEIQARTFSRLAREMTYWMAEGPSNSIRFPGPGPYDLRLGYSMLPQWIESLKARGYVVKAQCRVSPRFMEAVDHGVFPIYREKTQAGLTIYDRDGKEIWSALYPQRVYRSFDEIPEIIVKTLLFIENRELFEEGYPKKNPAVEWDRFAKAVLDTFGNVLRGGGKSPGGSTLATQLEKFRHSPEGRTDNPLEKIRQMVSASLRSYMSGEETWEARKRIVLDYLNSIPLAAIPGYGEVIGLGDGLWAWFDADFHRTNEVLKSLGRTAGAREMRDAALEFRKVLSLLLAHRRPSHYLISEREALHELADRYLKLLSEAKIVPEEMCKAAMEVRPKLRERIAQLEPVDFLTRKAANSVRRVLLNDLGIRSLYELDRLDLTVMSTFNRPLQDKVTEALAKLKDTKSVQAAGLAGYRLLEKGDPSKVFYSVTLYERTPKGNLLRVQTDNFEGPFNINEGIKLDL
;
A
#
# COMPACT_ATOMS: atom_id res chain seq x y z
N MET A 1 32.85 70.49 -37.30
CA MET A 1 33.34 69.39 -36.42
C MET A 1 32.31 68.79 -35.43
N ARG A 2 31.01 69.19 -35.42
CA ARG A 2 30.01 68.71 -34.42
C ARG A 2 29.25 67.41 -34.78
N THR A 3 29.29 66.94 -36.03
CA THR A 3 28.53 65.77 -36.52
C THR A 3 29.21 64.42 -36.29
N LYS A 4 30.55 64.35 -36.33
CA LYS A 4 31.31 63.10 -36.05
C LYS A 4 31.15 62.60 -34.60
N GLY A 5 30.88 63.49 -33.64
CA GLY A 5 30.68 63.13 -32.23
C GLY A 5 29.32 62.48 -31.93
N LYS A 6 28.24 62.87 -32.64
CA LYS A 6 26.90 62.28 -32.48
C LYS A 6 26.83 60.86 -33.06
N ILE A 7 27.43 60.63 -34.23
CA ILE A 7 27.49 59.30 -34.86
C ILE A 7 28.30 58.31 -34.00
N ARG A 8 29.42 58.75 -33.43
CA ARG A 8 30.21 57.95 -32.47
C ARG A 8 29.47 57.62 -31.18
N ARG A 9 28.57 58.50 -30.70
CA ARG A 9 27.73 58.21 -29.52
C ARG A 9 26.63 57.22 -29.83
N ILE A 10 25.97 57.34 -30.99
CA ILE A 10 24.92 56.41 -31.43
C ILE A 10 25.51 55.02 -31.72
N SER A 11 26.67 54.94 -32.39
CA SER A 11 27.34 53.66 -32.64
C SER A 11 27.84 52.98 -31.36
N ARG A 12 28.37 53.75 -30.40
CA ARG A 12 28.68 53.24 -29.05
C ARG A 12 27.45 52.73 -28.31
N TYR A 13 26.31 53.43 -28.43
CA TYR A 13 25.06 53.02 -27.80
C TYR A 13 24.49 51.73 -28.40
N LEU A 14 24.53 51.58 -29.73
CA LEU A 14 24.14 50.35 -30.43
C LEU A 14 25.09 49.19 -30.11
N LEU A 15 26.40 49.45 -30.06
CA LEU A 15 27.40 48.45 -29.66
C LEU A 15 27.18 47.99 -28.21
N LEU A 16 26.92 48.92 -27.28
CA LEU A 16 26.61 48.60 -25.88
C LEU A 16 25.34 47.74 -25.76
N ARG A 17 24.28 48.03 -26.52
CA ARG A 17 23.07 47.19 -26.54
C ARG A 17 23.31 45.81 -27.16
N ALA A 18 24.12 45.72 -28.22
CA ALA A 18 24.49 44.45 -28.83
C ALA A 18 25.34 43.59 -27.89
N VAL A 19 26.32 44.21 -27.20
CA VAL A 19 27.15 43.54 -26.17
C VAL A 19 26.29 43.11 -24.99
N LEU A 20 25.38 43.97 -24.51
CA LEU A 20 24.44 43.61 -23.45
C LEU A 20 23.51 42.46 -23.86
N GLY A 21 22.98 42.49 -25.08
CA GLY A 21 22.17 41.40 -25.64
C GLY A 21 22.95 40.09 -25.76
N LEU A 22 24.21 40.14 -26.18
CA LEU A 22 25.10 38.98 -26.23
C LEU A 22 25.39 38.43 -24.83
N ILE A 23 25.65 39.31 -23.85
CA ILE A 23 25.85 38.91 -22.44
C ILE A 23 24.60 38.20 -21.90
N ILE A 24 23.41 38.75 -22.13
CA ILE A 24 22.14 38.14 -21.72
C ILE A 24 21.94 36.78 -22.42
N ALA A 25 22.24 36.68 -23.71
CA ALA A 25 22.11 35.42 -24.45
C ALA A 25 23.09 34.34 -23.95
N VAL A 26 24.34 34.70 -23.68
CA VAL A 26 25.36 33.78 -23.13
C VAL A 26 25.00 33.36 -21.72
N LEU A 27 24.57 34.30 -20.87
CA LEU A 27 24.08 33.98 -19.51
C LEU A 27 22.85 33.07 -19.58
N GLY A 28 21.88 33.38 -20.42
CA GLY A 28 20.68 32.57 -20.63
C GLY A 28 21.01 31.16 -21.12
N TYR A 29 21.94 31.02 -22.06
CA TYR A 29 22.43 29.72 -22.51
C TYR A 29 23.18 28.95 -21.40
N GLY A 30 23.98 29.65 -20.61
CA GLY A 30 24.66 29.07 -19.43
C GLY A 30 23.67 28.53 -18.40
N VAL A 31 22.64 29.31 -18.04
CA VAL A 31 21.55 28.87 -17.16
C VAL A 31 20.80 27.69 -17.77
N TYR A 32 20.46 27.73 -19.05
CA TYR A 32 19.79 26.63 -19.74
C TYR A 32 20.62 25.34 -19.71
N ARG A 33 21.93 25.42 -19.98
CA ARG A 33 22.85 24.27 -19.94
C ARG A 33 23.00 23.70 -18.54
N PHE A 34 23.13 24.56 -17.53
CA PHE A 34 23.21 24.17 -16.14
C PHE A 34 21.93 23.47 -15.67
N LEU A 35 20.77 24.07 -15.93
CA LEU A 35 19.48 23.46 -15.63
C LEU A 35 19.35 22.13 -16.37
N SER A 36 19.61 22.08 -17.68
CA SER A 36 19.52 20.83 -18.45
C SER A 36 20.43 19.72 -17.92
N TYR A 37 21.61 20.06 -17.41
CA TYR A 37 22.51 19.09 -16.79
C TYR A 37 21.94 18.57 -15.47
N GLU A 38 21.58 19.47 -14.55
CA GLU A 38 20.98 19.13 -13.26
C GLU A 38 19.66 18.36 -13.42
N LEU A 39 18.89 18.68 -14.45
CA LEU A 39 17.64 18.00 -14.79
C LEU A 39 17.86 16.53 -15.17
N LYS A 40 18.98 16.22 -15.83
CA LYS A 40 19.32 14.86 -16.24
C LYS A 40 20.01 14.09 -15.12
N THR A 41 20.96 14.73 -14.42
CA THR A 41 21.82 14.04 -13.44
C THR A 41 21.30 14.13 -12.01
N SER A 42 20.54 15.16 -11.66
CA SER A 42 20.06 15.46 -10.30
C SER A 42 21.19 15.56 -9.26
N GLU A 43 22.37 16.02 -9.64
CA GLU A 43 23.56 16.07 -8.78
C GLU A 43 23.38 16.96 -7.53
N ILE A 44 22.83 18.16 -7.71
CA ILE A 44 22.60 19.12 -6.63
C ILE A 44 21.40 18.69 -5.80
N GLN A 45 20.32 18.23 -6.46
CA GLN A 45 19.14 17.67 -5.81
C GLN A 45 19.53 16.50 -4.91
N ALA A 46 20.31 15.54 -5.42
CA ALA A 46 20.73 14.37 -4.67
C ALA A 46 21.50 14.73 -3.41
N ARG A 47 22.52 15.59 -3.52
CA ARG A 47 23.28 16.09 -2.36
C ARG A 47 22.39 16.79 -1.34
N THR A 48 21.48 17.64 -1.82
CA THR A 48 20.62 18.46 -0.94
C THR A 48 19.59 17.61 -0.21
N PHE A 49 18.82 16.80 -0.95
CA PHE A 49 17.80 15.94 -0.37
C PHE A 49 18.39 14.83 0.48
N SER A 50 19.52 14.24 0.08
CA SER A 50 20.17 13.21 0.89
C SER A 50 20.69 13.78 2.22
N ARG A 51 21.29 14.98 2.19
CA ARG A 51 21.71 15.67 3.42
C ARG A 51 20.51 15.97 4.34
N LEU A 52 19.43 16.50 3.79
CA LEU A 52 18.21 16.81 4.54
C LEU A 52 17.58 15.54 5.14
N ALA A 53 17.44 14.48 4.34
CA ALA A 53 16.86 13.22 4.80
C ALA A 53 17.69 12.57 5.91
N ARG A 54 19.02 12.70 5.88
CA ARG A 54 19.92 12.21 6.94
C ARG A 54 19.73 12.92 8.27
N GLU A 55 19.32 14.19 8.27
CA GLU A 55 19.01 14.95 9.49
C GLU A 55 17.62 14.65 10.04
N MET A 56 16.74 14.08 9.21
CA MET A 56 15.37 13.68 9.56
C MET A 56 15.37 12.24 10.11
N THR A 57 15.87 12.08 11.34
CA THR A 57 15.94 10.78 12.02
C THR A 57 14.75 10.56 12.95
N TYR A 58 14.49 9.29 13.28
CA TYR A 58 13.49 8.86 14.24
C TYR A 58 14.00 7.65 15.04
N TRP A 59 13.56 7.52 16.29
CA TRP A 59 13.97 6.43 17.18
C TRP A 59 12.91 6.15 18.26
N MET A 60 12.92 4.95 18.81
CA MET A 60 12.09 4.60 19.98
C MET A 60 12.80 5.00 21.27
N ALA A 61 12.06 5.54 22.23
CA ALA A 61 12.54 5.75 23.59
C ALA A 61 11.39 5.63 24.61
N GLU A 62 11.73 5.44 25.88
CA GLU A 62 10.78 5.16 26.96
C GLU A 62 9.78 6.31 27.20
N GLY A 63 8.58 5.98 27.64
CA GLY A 63 7.52 6.93 27.95
C GLY A 63 6.85 7.60 26.75
N PRO A 64 5.88 8.51 27.00
CA PRO A 64 5.24 9.30 25.96
C PRO A 64 6.21 10.27 25.28
N SER A 65 5.91 10.63 24.03
CA SER A 65 6.71 11.48 23.17
C SER A 65 6.03 12.83 22.96
N ASN A 66 6.77 13.91 23.18
CA ASN A 66 6.33 15.27 22.86
C ASN A 66 6.80 15.74 21.46
N SER A 67 7.65 14.95 20.79
CA SER A 67 8.16 15.29 19.45
C SER A 67 7.43 14.57 18.32
N ILE A 68 6.62 13.57 18.63
CA ILE A 68 5.87 12.84 17.60
C ILE A 68 4.91 13.77 16.83
N ARG A 69 4.85 13.59 15.52
CA ARG A 69 3.80 14.15 14.65
C ARG A 69 3.03 12.99 14.06
N PHE A 70 1.79 12.84 14.47
CA PHE A 70 0.93 11.79 13.95
C PHE A 70 0.53 12.13 12.51
N PRO A 71 0.53 11.16 11.58
CA PRO A 71 0.15 11.41 10.19
C PRO A 71 -1.28 11.94 10.04
N GLY A 72 -1.52 12.64 8.93
CA GLY A 72 -2.83 13.20 8.59
C GLY A 72 -3.86 12.15 8.10
N PRO A 73 -4.98 12.58 7.50
CA PRO A 73 -6.07 11.70 7.07
C PRO A 73 -5.81 11.01 5.72
N GLY A 74 -4.57 10.58 5.47
CA GLY A 74 -4.20 9.86 4.26
C GLY A 74 -4.86 8.47 4.20
N PRO A 75 -5.24 7.94 3.02
CA PRO A 75 -5.84 6.61 2.92
C PRO A 75 -4.96 5.49 3.51
N TYR A 76 -3.64 5.60 3.37
CA TYR A 76 -2.70 4.66 3.97
C TYR A 76 -2.65 4.82 5.50
N ASP A 77 -2.54 6.06 5.98
CA ASP A 77 -2.44 6.38 7.40
C ASP A 77 -3.72 6.00 8.16
N LEU A 78 -4.88 6.22 7.57
CA LEU A 78 -6.18 5.81 8.12
C LEU A 78 -6.31 4.30 8.17
N ARG A 79 -5.97 3.61 7.07
CA ARG A 79 -6.09 2.14 6.98
C ARG A 79 -5.22 1.42 8.00
N LEU A 80 -3.97 1.90 8.18
CA LEU A 80 -3.06 1.32 9.17
C LEU A 80 -3.32 1.82 10.59
N GLY A 81 -4.21 2.81 10.75
CA GLY A 81 -4.60 3.36 12.05
C GLY A 81 -3.69 4.45 12.59
N TYR A 82 -2.69 4.89 11.82
CA TYR A 82 -1.72 5.90 12.25
C TYR A 82 -2.37 7.26 12.56
N SER A 83 -3.38 7.65 11.78
CA SER A 83 -4.13 8.89 12.02
C SER A 83 -4.95 8.85 13.31
N MET A 84 -5.31 7.65 13.78
CA MET A 84 -6.17 7.42 14.94
C MET A 84 -5.39 7.21 16.24
N LEU A 85 -4.06 7.08 16.16
CA LEU A 85 -3.19 6.83 17.31
C LEU A 85 -3.41 7.80 18.48
N PRO A 86 -3.57 9.12 18.32
CA PRO A 86 -3.83 10.02 19.45
C PRO A 86 -5.09 9.61 20.24
N GLN A 87 -6.15 9.27 19.52
CA GLN A 87 -7.45 8.92 20.11
C GLN A 87 -7.36 7.56 20.81
N TRP A 88 -6.69 6.59 20.20
CA TRP A 88 -6.51 5.27 20.79
C TRP A 88 -5.57 5.29 21.99
N ILE A 89 -4.51 6.11 21.98
CA ILE A 89 -3.63 6.27 23.13
C ILE A 89 -4.42 6.79 24.33
N GLU A 90 -5.29 7.79 24.15
CA GLU A 90 -6.13 8.30 25.24
C GLU A 90 -7.20 7.27 25.67
N SER A 91 -7.83 6.59 24.72
CA SER A 91 -8.80 5.51 24.99
C SER A 91 -8.19 4.37 25.81
N LEU A 92 -6.97 3.96 25.47
CA LEU A 92 -6.23 2.91 26.19
C LEU A 92 -5.77 3.40 27.57
N LYS A 93 -5.28 4.64 27.71
CA LYS A 93 -4.95 5.22 29.02
C LYS A 93 -6.14 5.23 29.97
N ALA A 94 -7.33 5.60 29.47
CA ALA A 94 -8.56 5.57 30.25
C ALA A 94 -8.94 4.16 30.75
N ARG A 95 -8.40 3.11 30.14
CA ARG A 95 -8.59 1.70 30.52
C ARG A 95 -7.41 1.12 31.31
N GLY A 96 -6.50 1.97 31.79
CA GLY A 96 -5.39 1.57 32.65
C GLY A 96 -4.13 1.11 31.91
N TYR A 97 -4.08 1.23 30.57
CA TYR A 97 -2.84 1.00 29.83
C TYR A 97 -1.87 2.18 30.00
N VAL A 98 -0.57 1.89 29.88
CA VAL A 98 0.49 2.90 29.97
C VAL A 98 1.35 2.93 28.71
N VAL A 99 1.77 4.13 28.31
CA VAL A 99 2.72 4.28 27.19
C VAL A 99 4.12 3.94 27.68
N LYS A 100 4.53 2.68 27.46
CA LYS A 100 5.87 2.20 27.86
C LYS A 100 6.98 2.86 27.04
N ALA A 101 6.77 3.05 25.74
CA ALA A 101 7.72 3.67 24.83
C ALA A 101 6.98 4.28 23.63
N GLN A 102 7.53 5.35 23.07
CA GLN A 102 6.97 6.03 21.91
C GLN A 102 8.08 6.59 21.01
N CYS A 103 7.80 6.63 19.71
CA CYS A 103 8.71 7.17 18.70
C CYS A 103 8.96 8.66 18.96
N ARG A 104 10.22 9.07 18.81
CA ARG A 104 10.70 10.46 18.80
C ARG A 104 11.32 10.73 17.45
N VAL A 105 11.18 11.97 17.00
CA VAL A 105 11.78 12.43 15.75
C VAL A 105 12.72 13.61 16.01
N SER A 106 13.69 13.81 15.13
CA SER A 106 14.65 14.91 15.24
C SER A 106 13.99 16.28 15.06
N PRO A 107 14.60 17.38 15.53
CA PRO A 107 14.10 18.74 15.28
C PRO A 107 13.86 19.03 13.79
N ARG A 108 14.78 18.57 12.92
CA ARG A 108 14.64 18.75 11.47
C ARG A 108 13.47 17.97 10.89
N PHE A 109 13.21 16.77 11.41
CA PHE A 109 12.03 15.99 11.05
C PHE A 109 10.75 16.73 11.44
N MET A 110 10.67 17.21 12.69
CA MET A 110 9.50 17.97 13.16
C MET A 110 9.25 19.20 12.30
N GLU A 111 10.27 20.01 12.07
CA GLU A 111 10.18 21.24 11.27
C GLU A 111 9.66 20.96 9.85
N ALA A 112 10.18 19.92 9.18
CA ALA A 112 9.74 19.55 7.84
C ALA A 112 8.27 19.13 7.81
N VAL A 113 7.83 18.31 8.77
CA VAL A 113 6.42 17.89 8.87
C VAL A 113 5.51 19.06 9.20
N ASP A 114 5.94 19.95 10.10
CA ASP A 114 5.20 21.18 10.46
C ASP A 114 5.07 22.14 9.26
N HIS A 115 6.01 22.10 8.31
CA HIS A 115 5.92 22.79 7.01
C HIS A 115 5.13 22.03 5.92
N GLY A 116 4.56 20.87 6.24
CA GLY A 116 3.68 20.09 5.37
C GLY A 116 4.37 19.07 4.48
N VAL A 117 5.64 18.71 4.75
CA VAL A 117 6.28 17.53 4.17
C VAL A 117 5.69 16.28 4.83
N PHE A 118 5.41 15.24 4.05
CA PHE A 118 4.95 13.98 4.63
C PHE A 118 6.07 13.30 5.43
N PRO A 119 5.77 12.62 6.56
CA PRO A 119 6.78 11.89 7.31
C PRO A 119 7.55 10.87 6.45
N ILE A 120 8.88 10.98 6.39
CA ILE A 120 9.73 10.15 5.53
C ILE A 120 10.32 8.93 6.26
N TYR A 121 9.48 8.12 6.90
CA TYR A 121 9.94 6.81 7.41
C TYR A 121 9.78 5.71 6.35
N ARG A 122 10.32 4.52 6.62
CA ARG A 122 10.13 3.38 5.71
C ARG A 122 8.71 2.85 5.85
N GLU A 123 7.89 3.15 4.85
CA GLU A 123 6.49 2.73 4.82
C GLU A 123 6.36 1.24 4.50
N LYS A 124 5.29 0.63 5.01
CA LYS A 124 4.98 -0.78 4.85
C LYS A 124 4.02 -0.94 3.67
N THR A 125 4.28 -1.89 2.79
CA THR A 125 3.33 -2.25 1.71
C THR A 125 2.32 -3.31 2.14
N GLN A 126 2.64 -4.03 3.22
CA GLN A 126 1.78 -5.01 3.86
C GLN A 126 1.88 -4.83 5.39
N ALA A 127 0.73 -4.79 6.05
CA ALA A 127 0.63 -4.74 7.50
C ALA A 127 -0.71 -5.38 7.92
N GLY A 128 -1.01 -5.38 9.21
CA GLY A 128 -2.28 -5.86 9.72
C GLY A 128 -2.17 -6.34 11.15
N LEU A 129 -3.23 -6.98 11.64
CA LEU A 129 -3.33 -7.39 13.03
C LEU A 129 -2.58 -8.70 13.29
N THR A 130 -1.63 -8.66 14.21
CA THR A 130 -0.99 -9.85 14.77
C THR A 130 -1.26 -9.94 16.27
N ILE A 131 -1.72 -11.10 16.74
CA ILE A 131 -1.96 -11.36 18.16
C ILE A 131 -1.08 -12.52 18.61
N TYR A 132 -0.37 -12.32 19.71
CA TYR A 132 0.46 -13.32 20.37
C TYR A 132 -0.16 -13.79 21.70
N ASP A 133 0.11 -15.04 22.05
CA ASP A 133 -0.13 -15.60 23.39
C ASP A 133 0.96 -15.19 24.38
N ARG A 134 0.76 -15.45 25.68
CA ARG A 134 1.64 -15.04 26.78
C ARG A 134 3.13 -15.39 26.61
N ASP A 135 3.44 -16.39 25.79
CA ASP A 135 4.80 -16.90 25.56
C ASP A 135 5.36 -16.40 24.21
N GLY A 136 4.65 -15.49 23.53
CA GLY A 136 5.05 -14.90 22.26
C GLY A 136 4.68 -15.75 21.03
N LYS A 137 3.83 -16.77 21.18
CA LYS A 137 3.38 -17.62 20.07
C LYS A 137 2.20 -16.97 19.34
N GLU A 138 2.25 -16.94 18.02
CA GLU A 138 1.18 -16.35 17.21
C GLU A 138 -0.15 -17.12 17.39
N ILE A 139 -1.22 -16.40 17.72
CA ILE A 139 -2.58 -16.94 17.78
C ILE A 139 -3.47 -16.43 16.65
N TRP A 140 -3.14 -15.27 16.08
CA TRP A 140 -3.85 -14.66 14.98
C TRP A 140 -2.89 -13.82 14.14
N SER A 141 -3.05 -13.89 12.83
CA SER A 141 -2.40 -12.98 11.90
C SER A 141 -3.34 -12.71 10.73
N ALA A 142 -3.60 -11.44 10.49
CA ALA A 142 -4.33 -10.96 9.33
C ALA A 142 -3.46 -9.92 8.62
N LEU A 143 -2.85 -10.30 7.50
CA LEU A 143 -2.00 -9.40 6.71
C LEU A 143 -2.75 -8.90 5.48
N TYR A 144 -2.61 -7.61 5.20
CA TYR A 144 -3.25 -6.94 4.09
C TYR A 144 -2.29 -5.93 3.39
N PRO A 145 -2.26 -5.88 2.04
CA PRO A 145 -2.89 -6.80 1.09
C PRO A 145 -2.41 -8.24 1.27
N GLN A 146 -3.21 -9.23 0.90
CA GLN A 146 -2.86 -10.64 1.13
C GLN A 146 -1.78 -11.13 0.16
N ARG A 147 -1.87 -10.69 -1.10
CA ARG A 147 -0.96 -11.08 -2.19
C ARG A 147 -0.09 -9.90 -2.57
N VAL A 148 1.18 -9.95 -2.18
CA VAL A 148 2.17 -8.90 -2.43
C VAL A 148 3.45 -9.49 -3.00
N TYR A 149 4.17 -8.71 -3.79
CA TYR A 149 5.57 -8.95 -4.09
C TYR A 149 6.42 -8.60 -2.86
N ARG A 150 7.33 -9.48 -2.45
CA ARG A 150 8.23 -9.26 -1.30
C ARG A 150 9.50 -8.52 -1.69
N SER A 151 9.95 -8.70 -2.93
CA SER A 151 11.14 -8.05 -3.48
C SER A 151 10.90 -7.64 -4.93
N PHE A 152 11.76 -6.78 -5.45
CA PHE A 152 11.70 -6.35 -6.84
C PHE A 152 11.91 -7.51 -7.83
N ASP A 153 12.81 -8.44 -7.50
CA ASP A 153 13.17 -9.58 -8.36
C ASP A 153 12.05 -10.62 -8.50
N GLU A 154 11.04 -10.57 -7.62
CA GLU A 154 9.84 -11.39 -7.75
C GLU A 154 8.92 -10.92 -8.89
N ILE A 155 9.07 -9.68 -9.37
CA ILE A 155 8.20 -9.10 -10.39
C ILE A 155 8.66 -9.54 -11.79
N PRO A 156 7.79 -10.16 -12.60
CA PRO A 156 8.12 -10.46 -14.00
C PRO A 156 8.51 -9.19 -14.77
N GLU A 157 9.60 -9.26 -15.54
CA GLU A 157 10.17 -8.10 -16.25
C GLU A 157 9.16 -7.43 -17.19
N ILE A 158 8.29 -8.21 -17.83
CA ILE A 158 7.23 -7.69 -18.70
C ILE A 158 6.24 -6.80 -17.94
N ILE A 159 5.95 -7.08 -16.67
CA ILE A 159 5.07 -6.27 -15.82
C ILE A 159 5.78 -4.94 -15.50
N VAL A 160 7.05 -4.99 -15.13
CA VAL A 160 7.87 -3.80 -14.87
C VAL A 160 7.92 -2.90 -16.11
N LYS A 161 8.33 -3.44 -17.27
CA LYS A 161 8.41 -2.68 -18.52
C LYS A 161 7.06 -2.08 -18.93
N THR A 162 5.98 -2.83 -18.75
CA THR A 162 4.62 -2.36 -19.03
C THR A 162 4.23 -1.21 -18.11
N LEU A 163 4.46 -1.33 -16.80
CA LEU A 163 4.19 -0.25 -15.85
C LEU A 163 4.98 1.02 -16.19
N LEU A 164 6.28 0.90 -16.42
CA LEU A 164 7.12 2.06 -16.79
C LEU A 164 6.68 2.70 -18.10
N PHE A 165 6.30 1.89 -19.09
CA PHE A 165 5.79 2.40 -20.36
C PHE A 165 4.51 3.23 -20.21
N ILE A 166 3.61 2.78 -19.33
CA ILE A 166 2.30 3.42 -19.08
C ILE A 166 2.45 4.65 -18.20
N GLU A 167 3.26 4.56 -17.13
CA GLU A 167 3.26 5.53 -16.04
C GLU A 167 4.56 6.33 -15.88
N ASN A 168 5.76 5.81 -16.17
CA ASN A 168 7.04 6.48 -15.85
C ASN A 168 8.21 5.90 -16.65
N ARG A 169 8.39 6.34 -17.90
CA ARG A 169 9.32 5.71 -18.86
C ARG A 169 10.78 5.85 -18.46
N GLU A 170 11.12 6.96 -17.81
CA GLU A 170 12.50 7.32 -17.55
C GLU A 170 13.01 6.88 -16.17
N LEU A 171 12.22 6.10 -15.41
CA LEU A 171 12.56 5.73 -14.03
C LEU A 171 13.85 4.91 -13.96
N PHE A 172 14.04 3.94 -14.86
CA PHE A 172 15.19 3.03 -14.87
C PHE A 172 16.26 3.41 -15.91
N GLU A 173 16.47 4.70 -16.14
CA GLU A 173 17.62 5.14 -16.91
C GLU A 173 18.92 4.91 -16.13
N GLU A 174 19.71 3.92 -16.58
CA GLU A 174 20.97 3.51 -15.96
C GLU A 174 22.06 4.58 -16.05
N GLY A 175 22.05 5.43 -17.08
CA GLY A 175 23.04 6.49 -17.29
C GLY A 175 23.02 7.62 -16.26
N TYR A 176 22.01 7.65 -15.38
CA TYR A 176 21.82 8.70 -14.38
C TYR A 176 21.56 8.11 -12.99
N PRO A 177 22.56 7.61 -12.25
CA PRO A 177 22.37 6.90 -10.97
C PRO A 177 21.75 7.76 -9.85
N LYS A 178 21.93 9.09 -9.91
CA LYS A 178 21.42 10.04 -8.91
C LYS A 178 20.07 10.67 -9.27
N LYS A 179 19.50 10.35 -10.44
CA LYS A 179 18.24 10.94 -10.94
C LYS A 179 17.14 10.91 -9.87
N ASN A 180 16.45 12.03 -9.70
CA ASN A 180 15.34 12.15 -8.79
C ASN A 180 14.09 11.47 -9.38
N PRO A 181 13.59 10.36 -8.80
CA PRO A 181 12.45 9.65 -9.36
C PRO A 181 11.11 10.39 -9.16
N ALA A 182 11.07 11.42 -8.31
CA ALA A 182 9.88 12.22 -8.09
C ALA A 182 9.61 13.23 -9.21
N VAL A 183 10.58 13.50 -10.08
CA VAL A 183 10.55 14.66 -10.96
C VAL A 183 10.85 14.29 -12.41
N GLU A 184 9.85 14.45 -13.27
CA GLU A 184 9.96 14.30 -14.74
C GLU A 184 9.58 15.64 -15.39
N TRP A 185 10.60 16.44 -15.73
CA TRP A 185 10.39 17.80 -16.24
C TRP A 185 10.04 17.87 -17.73
N ASP A 186 10.30 16.81 -18.51
CA ASP A 186 9.82 16.67 -19.90
C ASP A 186 8.27 16.69 -19.94
N ARG A 187 7.64 16.01 -18.97
CA ARG A 187 6.20 16.00 -18.76
C ARG A 187 5.68 17.32 -18.21
N PHE A 188 6.42 17.97 -17.31
CA PHE A 188 6.07 19.30 -16.82
C PHE A 188 6.15 20.35 -17.95
N ALA A 189 7.20 20.32 -18.78
CA ALA A 189 7.37 21.21 -19.91
C ALA A 189 6.28 21.00 -20.97
N LYS A 190 5.94 19.75 -21.28
CA LYS A 190 4.81 19.41 -22.15
C LYS A 190 3.48 19.86 -21.57
N ALA A 191 3.25 19.67 -20.27
CA ALA A 191 2.04 20.14 -19.60
C ALA A 191 1.93 21.68 -19.56
N VAL A 192 3.04 22.40 -19.39
CA VAL A 192 3.08 23.87 -19.44
C VAL A 192 2.80 24.37 -20.86
N LEU A 193 3.40 23.75 -21.89
CA LEU A 193 3.14 24.04 -23.30
C LEU A 193 1.68 23.75 -23.69
N ASP A 194 1.14 22.60 -23.26
CA ASP A 194 -0.26 22.22 -23.48
C ASP A 194 -1.23 23.17 -22.74
N THR A 195 -0.85 23.67 -21.56
CA THR A 195 -1.66 24.65 -20.80
C THR A 195 -1.69 26.01 -21.51
N PHE A 196 -0.58 26.47 -22.07
CA PHE A 196 -0.56 27.68 -22.92
C PHE A 196 -1.37 27.51 -24.22
N GLY A 197 -1.38 26.32 -24.81
CA GLY A 197 -2.23 25.98 -25.95
C GLY A 197 -3.72 25.89 -25.61
N ASN A 198 -4.07 25.37 -24.43
CA ASN A 198 -5.44 25.19 -23.96
C ASN A 198 -6.08 26.49 -23.41
N VAL A 199 -5.29 27.50 -23.03
CA VAL A 199 -5.82 28.85 -22.74
C VAL A 199 -6.31 29.55 -24.02
N LEU A 200 -5.75 29.20 -25.19
CA LEU A 200 -6.21 29.65 -26.51
C LEU A 200 -7.34 28.77 -27.09
N ARG A 201 -7.52 27.55 -26.58
CA ARG A 201 -8.58 26.60 -26.95
C ARG A 201 -9.29 26.13 -25.69
N GLY A 202 -10.28 26.89 -25.24
CA GLY A 202 -10.97 26.69 -23.97
C GLY A 202 -11.24 25.23 -23.61
N GLY A 203 -10.84 24.84 -22.40
CA GLY A 203 -11.35 23.66 -21.70
C GLY A 203 -10.65 22.32 -21.98
N GLY A 204 -9.32 22.26 -21.92
CA GLY A 204 -8.57 20.99 -21.91
C GLY A 204 -8.16 20.55 -20.50
N LYS A 205 -8.49 19.31 -20.09
CA LYS A 205 -7.97 18.68 -18.86
C LYS A 205 -6.44 18.51 -18.95
N SER A 206 -5.73 18.93 -17.90
CA SER A 206 -4.27 18.78 -17.79
C SER A 206 -3.85 17.30 -17.87
N PRO A 207 -2.87 16.92 -18.71
CA PRO A 207 -2.39 15.54 -18.80
C PRO A 207 -1.88 15.02 -17.45
N GLY A 208 -2.14 13.75 -17.14
CA GLY A 208 -1.64 13.08 -15.94
C GLY A 208 -0.12 12.91 -15.97
N GLY A 209 0.61 13.93 -15.51
CA GLY A 209 2.07 14.01 -15.55
C GLY A 209 2.80 13.65 -14.24
N SER A 210 2.13 12.98 -13.29
CA SER A 210 2.73 12.57 -12.02
C SER A 210 3.58 11.31 -12.19
N THR A 211 4.82 11.35 -11.70
CA THR A 211 5.74 10.18 -11.60
C THR A 211 5.19 9.10 -10.67
N LEU A 212 5.70 7.86 -10.76
CA LEU A 212 5.29 6.77 -9.86
C LEU A 212 5.51 7.14 -8.39
N ALA A 213 6.61 7.83 -8.09
CA ALA A 213 6.92 8.27 -6.73
C ALA A 213 5.89 9.28 -6.20
N THR A 214 5.50 10.28 -7.00
CA THR A 214 4.49 11.26 -6.58
C THR A 214 3.08 10.66 -6.50
N GLN A 215 2.75 9.72 -7.39
CA GLN A 215 1.50 8.97 -7.30
C GLN A 215 1.43 8.13 -6.01
N LEU A 216 2.53 7.54 -5.57
CA LEU A 216 2.59 6.79 -4.32
C LEU A 216 2.31 7.69 -3.10
N GLU A 217 2.90 8.89 -3.05
CA GLU A 217 2.56 9.89 -2.01
C GLU A 217 1.07 10.22 -2.02
N LYS A 218 0.50 10.41 -3.21
CA LYS A 218 -0.93 10.71 -3.36
C LYS A 218 -1.79 9.55 -2.85
N PHE A 219 -1.45 8.30 -3.17
CA PHE A 219 -2.19 7.13 -2.70
C PHE A 219 -2.11 6.96 -1.18
N ARG A 220 -0.98 7.39 -0.57
CA ARG A 220 -0.75 7.22 0.86
C ARG A 220 -1.33 8.34 1.70
N HIS A 221 -1.04 9.60 1.34
CA HIS A 221 -1.21 10.73 2.25
C HIS A 221 -2.23 11.80 1.80
N SER A 222 -2.67 11.79 0.53
CA SER A 222 -3.60 12.80 0.03
C SER A 222 -5.07 12.36 0.23
N PRO A 223 -5.86 13.07 1.05
CA PRO A 223 -7.28 12.77 1.21
C PRO A 223 -8.07 13.05 -0.09
N GLU A 224 -8.90 12.09 -0.50
CA GLU A 224 -9.91 12.15 -1.58
C GLU A 224 -9.53 12.78 -2.94
N GLY A 225 -8.29 12.62 -3.40
CA GLY A 225 -7.96 12.54 -4.84
C GLY A 225 -8.31 13.73 -5.76
N ARG A 226 -8.78 14.86 -5.22
CA ARG A 226 -9.26 16.05 -5.96
C ARG A 226 -8.69 17.36 -5.42
N THR A 227 -7.39 17.39 -5.28
CA THR A 227 -6.68 18.62 -4.98
C THR A 227 -5.87 19.00 -6.20
N ASP A 228 -6.53 19.76 -7.08
CA ASP A 228 -5.85 20.57 -8.10
C ASP A 228 -5.11 21.77 -7.46
N ASN A 229 -4.60 21.60 -6.23
CA ASN A 229 -3.84 22.62 -5.52
C ASN A 229 -2.35 22.49 -5.92
N PRO A 230 -1.75 23.50 -6.57
CA PRO A 230 -0.33 23.50 -6.90
C PRO A 230 0.58 23.25 -5.69
N LEU A 231 0.20 23.74 -4.50
CA LEU A 231 0.98 23.54 -3.28
C LEU A 231 1.02 22.07 -2.85
N GLU A 232 -0.05 21.31 -3.07
CA GLU A 232 -0.08 19.90 -2.72
C GLU A 232 0.79 19.06 -3.66
N LYS A 233 0.79 19.38 -4.95
CA LYS A 233 1.71 18.75 -5.92
C LYS A 233 3.17 19.00 -5.54
N ILE A 234 3.50 20.20 -5.07
CA ILE A 234 4.84 20.52 -4.56
C ILE A 234 5.15 19.69 -3.31
N ARG A 235 4.21 19.59 -2.34
CA ARG A 235 4.40 18.76 -1.13
C ARG A 235 4.63 17.28 -1.48
N GLN A 236 3.85 16.72 -2.40
CA GLN A 236 4.03 15.36 -2.90
C GLN A 236 5.42 15.19 -3.53
N MET A 237 5.83 16.11 -4.40
CA MET A 237 7.13 16.05 -5.07
C MET A 237 8.32 16.17 -4.10
N VAL A 238 8.25 17.09 -3.14
CA VAL A 238 9.29 17.27 -2.12
C VAL A 238 9.37 16.05 -1.21
N SER A 239 8.23 15.52 -0.76
CA SER A 239 8.19 14.34 0.11
C SER A 239 8.71 13.09 -0.61
N ALA A 240 8.27 12.86 -1.85
CA ALA A 240 8.78 11.78 -2.70
C ALA A 240 10.29 11.90 -2.95
N SER A 241 10.79 13.11 -3.17
CA SER A 241 12.24 13.36 -3.35
C SER A 241 12.99 13.00 -2.08
N LEU A 242 12.63 13.57 -0.93
CA LEU A 242 13.27 13.29 0.35
C LEU A 242 13.29 11.80 0.67
N ARG A 243 12.16 11.11 0.49
CA ARG A 243 12.03 9.67 0.69
C ARG A 243 12.97 8.87 -0.22
N SER A 244 13.12 9.28 -1.48
CA SER A 244 13.98 8.61 -2.45
C SER A 244 15.47 8.72 -2.11
N TYR A 245 15.88 9.78 -1.41
CA TYR A 245 17.28 10.03 -1.03
C TYR A 245 17.61 9.67 0.43
N MET A 246 16.68 9.02 1.17
CA MET A 246 16.91 8.58 2.56
C MET A 246 18.11 7.63 2.72
N SER A 247 18.44 6.87 1.68
CA SER A 247 19.53 5.88 1.72
C SER A 247 20.84 6.38 1.11
N GLY A 248 20.89 7.63 0.61
CA GLY A 248 22.07 8.20 -0.04
C GLY A 248 21.71 9.00 -1.29
N GLU A 249 22.74 9.47 -2.00
CA GLU A 249 22.60 10.23 -3.25
C GLU A 249 22.21 9.35 -4.45
N GLU A 250 22.56 8.07 -4.42
CA GLU A 250 22.21 7.13 -5.48
C GLU A 250 20.81 6.56 -5.24
N THR A 251 19.94 6.64 -6.24
CA THR A 251 18.51 6.34 -6.10
C THR A 251 18.10 5.01 -6.72
N TRP A 252 19.03 4.19 -7.20
CA TRP A 252 18.70 2.94 -7.91
C TRP A 252 17.80 2.01 -7.09
N GLU A 253 18.17 1.74 -5.85
CA GLU A 253 17.38 0.89 -4.94
C GLU A 253 16.05 1.56 -4.54
N ALA A 254 16.02 2.89 -4.44
CA ALA A 254 14.78 3.63 -4.21
C ALA A 254 13.82 3.51 -5.40
N ARG A 255 14.31 3.55 -6.64
CA ARG A 255 13.51 3.40 -7.86
C ARG A 255 12.90 2.01 -7.98
N LYS A 256 13.70 0.95 -7.73
CA LYS A 256 13.18 -0.43 -7.66
C LYS A 256 12.08 -0.56 -6.62
N ARG A 257 12.29 0.03 -5.44
CA ARG A 257 11.31 0.07 -4.36
C ARG A 257 10.04 0.83 -4.74
N ILE A 258 10.15 1.94 -5.47
CA ILE A 258 8.97 2.67 -5.98
C ILE A 258 8.10 1.76 -6.85
N VAL A 259 8.70 1.00 -7.77
CA VAL A 259 7.94 0.03 -8.60
C VAL A 259 7.28 -1.05 -7.75
N LEU A 260 8.04 -1.65 -6.82
CA LEU A 260 7.56 -2.67 -5.90
C LEU A 260 6.37 -2.16 -5.06
N ASP A 261 6.55 -1.00 -4.43
CA ASP A 261 5.55 -0.38 -3.57
C ASP A 261 4.32 0.02 -4.36
N TYR A 262 4.50 0.56 -5.56
CA TYR A 262 3.38 0.94 -6.43
C TYR A 262 2.52 -0.28 -6.76
N LEU A 263 3.13 -1.36 -7.27
CA LEU A 263 2.41 -2.58 -7.61
C LEU A 263 1.68 -3.20 -6.42
N ASN A 264 2.22 -3.08 -5.21
CA ASN A 264 1.57 -3.56 -3.99
C ASN A 264 0.51 -2.58 -3.42
N SER A 265 0.49 -1.32 -3.86
CA SER A 265 -0.34 -0.27 -3.25
C SER A 265 -1.39 0.35 -4.19
N ILE A 266 -1.44 -0.04 -5.47
CA ILE A 266 -2.43 0.52 -6.41
C ILE A 266 -3.87 0.28 -5.93
N PRO A 267 -4.71 1.32 -5.80
CA PRO A 267 -6.10 1.15 -5.41
C PRO A 267 -6.94 0.65 -6.61
N LEU A 268 -7.62 -0.48 -6.44
CA LEU A 268 -8.38 -1.16 -7.50
C LEU A 268 -9.88 -1.28 -7.14
N ALA A 269 -10.43 -0.18 -6.62
CA ALA A 269 -11.82 -0.05 -6.14
C ALA A 269 -12.17 -1.09 -5.06
N ALA A 270 -13.46 -1.31 -4.84
CA ALA A 270 -13.98 -2.32 -3.93
C ALA A 270 -14.88 -3.30 -4.68
N ILE A 271 -14.83 -4.58 -4.31
CA ILE A 271 -15.71 -5.61 -4.85
C ILE A 271 -16.73 -6.04 -3.78
N PRO A 272 -18.03 -6.17 -4.13
CA PRO A 272 -19.05 -6.66 -3.21
C PRO A 272 -18.69 -8.01 -2.57
N GLY A 273 -18.86 -8.12 -1.26
CA GLY A 273 -18.53 -9.33 -0.49
C GLY A 273 -17.08 -9.42 0.00
N TYR A 274 -16.24 -8.43 -0.31
CA TYR A 274 -14.85 -8.37 0.17
C TYR A 274 -14.47 -7.02 0.74
N GLY A 275 -14.77 -5.93 0.02
CA GLY A 275 -14.33 -4.58 0.38
C GLY A 275 -13.26 -4.07 -0.60
N GLU A 276 -12.41 -3.17 -0.12
CA GLU A 276 -11.35 -2.53 -0.93
C GLU A 276 -10.34 -3.56 -1.42
N VAL A 277 -9.91 -3.41 -2.66
CA VAL A 277 -8.89 -4.22 -3.33
C VAL A 277 -7.67 -3.35 -3.60
N ILE A 278 -6.50 -3.79 -3.12
CA ILE A 278 -5.27 -2.99 -3.17
C ILE A 278 -4.11 -3.85 -3.61
N GLY A 279 -3.33 -3.32 -4.54
CA GLY A 279 -2.20 -4.01 -5.14
C GLY A 279 -2.62 -4.97 -6.25
N LEU A 280 -1.68 -5.22 -7.15
CA LEU A 280 -1.87 -6.06 -8.32
C LEU A 280 -2.25 -7.49 -7.95
N GLY A 281 -1.63 -8.04 -6.89
CA GLY A 281 -1.86 -9.42 -6.47
C GLY A 281 -3.29 -9.67 -5.99
N ASP A 282 -3.77 -8.84 -5.05
CA ASP A 282 -5.18 -8.93 -4.62
C ASP A 282 -6.13 -8.52 -5.76
N GLY A 283 -5.73 -7.62 -6.66
CA GLY A 283 -6.48 -7.28 -7.86
C GLY A 283 -6.74 -8.47 -8.78
N LEU A 284 -5.70 -9.26 -9.07
CA LEU A 284 -5.78 -10.45 -9.92
C LEU A 284 -6.73 -11.49 -9.34
N TRP A 285 -6.60 -11.76 -8.05
CA TRP A 285 -7.52 -12.66 -7.36
C TRP A 285 -8.93 -12.07 -7.31
N ALA A 286 -9.10 -10.86 -6.75
CA ALA A 286 -10.39 -10.24 -6.48
C ALA A 286 -11.24 -10.09 -7.74
N TRP A 287 -10.65 -9.61 -8.84
CA TRP A 287 -11.39 -9.27 -10.05
C TRP A 287 -11.41 -10.37 -11.09
N PHE A 288 -10.38 -11.23 -11.18
CA PHE A 288 -10.28 -12.25 -12.23
C PHE A 288 -10.25 -13.69 -11.72
N ASP A 289 -10.32 -13.90 -10.40
CA ASP A 289 -10.10 -15.21 -9.77
C ASP A 289 -8.78 -15.87 -10.20
N ALA A 290 -7.78 -15.03 -10.50
CA ALA A 290 -6.48 -15.48 -10.96
C ALA A 290 -5.57 -15.78 -9.77
N ASP A 291 -4.83 -16.88 -9.87
CA ASP A 291 -3.79 -17.23 -8.90
C ASP A 291 -2.56 -16.34 -9.13
N PHE A 292 -2.25 -15.50 -8.15
CA PHE A 292 -1.13 -14.55 -8.22
C PHE A 292 0.22 -15.22 -8.47
N HIS A 293 0.49 -16.37 -7.84
CA HIS A 293 1.76 -17.07 -8.03
C HIS A 293 1.85 -17.64 -9.45
N ARG A 294 0.80 -18.32 -9.91
CA ARG A 294 0.74 -18.89 -11.26
C ARG A 294 0.86 -17.82 -12.33
N THR A 295 0.16 -16.69 -12.21
CA THR A 295 0.28 -15.55 -13.14
C THR A 295 1.75 -15.11 -13.27
N ASN A 296 2.46 -14.97 -12.15
CA ASN A 296 3.86 -14.55 -12.16
C ASN A 296 4.80 -15.61 -12.76
N GLU A 297 4.59 -16.90 -12.47
CA GLU A 297 5.39 -17.99 -13.04
C GLU A 297 5.26 -18.05 -14.55
N VAL A 298 4.02 -17.99 -15.05
CA VAL A 298 3.74 -17.98 -16.49
C VAL A 298 4.42 -16.78 -17.14
N LEU A 299 4.27 -15.58 -16.58
CA LEU A 299 4.87 -14.37 -17.16
C LEU A 299 6.40 -14.31 -17.05
N LYS A 300 7.02 -14.99 -16.09
CA LYS A 300 8.50 -15.12 -16.00
C LYS A 300 9.07 -16.11 -17.01
N SER A 301 8.28 -17.10 -17.42
CA SER A 301 8.70 -18.13 -18.36
C SER A 301 8.67 -17.69 -19.83
N LEU A 302 8.04 -16.53 -20.12
CA LEU A 302 7.98 -15.91 -21.44
C LEU A 302 9.39 -15.76 -22.04
N GLY A 303 9.65 -16.51 -23.11
CA GLY A 303 10.91 -16.47 -23.87
C GLY A 303 11.82 -17.69 -23.73
N ARG A 304 11.50 -18.68 -22.88
CA ARG A 304 12.37 -19.86 -22.69
C ARG A 304 12.10 -21.01 -23.67
N THR A 305 10.85 -21.29 -24.03
CA THR A 305 10.42 -22.22 -25.12
C THR A 305 8.89 -22.32 -25.07
N ALA A 306 8.18 -21.21 -25.32
CA ALA A 306 6.72 -21.23 -25.20
C ALA A 306 6.07 -21.88 -26.44
N GLY A 307 5.41 -23.01 -26.25
CA GLY A 307 4.50 -23.56 -27.26
C GLY A 307 3.27 -22.64 -27.47
N ALA A 308 2.52 -22.83 -28.56
CA ALA A 308 1.36 -21.97 -28.87
C ALA A 308 0.30 -21.91 -27.75
N ARG A 309 0.12 -23.00 -26.98
CA ARG A 309 -0.78 -23.04 -25.82
C ARG A 309 -0.26 -22.20 -24.65
N GLU A 310 1.02 -22.34 -24.32
CA GLU A 310 1.66 -21.58 -23.24
C GLU A 310 1.68 -20.08 -23.56
N MET A 311 1.85 -19.73 -24.84
CA MET A 311 1.76 -18.34 -25.30
C MET A 311 0.35 -17.76 -25.08
N ARG A 312 -0.71 -18.54 -25.37
CA ARG A 312 -2.10 -18.10 -25.13
C ARG A 312 -2.40 -17.94 -23.65
N ASP A 313 -1.94 -18.87 -22.81
CA ASP A 313 -2.11 -18.78 -21.36
C ASP A 313 -1.37 -17.54 -20.82
N ALA A 314 -0.14 -17.30 -21.26
CA ALA A 314 0.60 -16.09 -20.90
C ALA A 314 -0.07 -14.80 -21.41
N ALA A 315 -0.63 -14.82 -22.62
CA ALA A 315 -1.36 -13.68 -23.17
C ALA A 315 -2.62 -13.34 -22.34
N LEU A 316 -3.36 -14.35 -21.89
CA LEU A 316 -4.50 -14.18 -20.99
C LEU A 316 -4.08 -13.58 -19.65
N GLU A 317 -3.07 -14.17 -19.02
CA GLU A 317 -2.55 -13.69 -17.72
C GLU A 317 -1.99 -12.27 -17.83
N PHE A 318 -1.27 -11.96 -18.91
CA PHE A 318 -0.79 -10.61 -19.18
C PHE A 318 -1.94 -9.62 -19.40
N ARG A 319 -2.98 -10.00 -20.14
CA ARG A 319 -4.14 -9.11 -20.34
C ARG A 319 -4.84 -8.79 -19.03
N LYS A 320 -4.94 -9.74 -18.09
CA LYS A 320 -5.47 -9.48 -16.75
C LYS A 320 -4.62 -8.44 -16.01
N VAL A 321 -3.29 -8.61 -16.01
CA VAL A 321 -2.36 -7.65 -15.41
C VAL A 321 -2.49 -6.26 -16.04
N LEU A 322 -2.41 -6.18 -17.37
CA LEU A 322 -2.54 -4.93 -18.12
C LEU A 322 -3.86 -4.22 -17.81
N SER A 323 -4.96 -4.96 -17.73
CA SER A 323 -6.27 -4.40 -17.39
C SER A 323 -6.25 -3.73 -16.01
N LEU A 324 -5.64 -4.33 -15.00
CA LEU A 324 -5.53 -3.73 -13.66
C LEU A 324 -4.60 -2.50 -13.66
N LEU A 325 -3.48 -2.56 -14.38
CA LEU A 325 -2.56 -1.42 -14.54
C LEU A 325 -3.18 -0.24 -15.30
N LEU A 326 -4.20 -0.48 -16.12
CA LEU A 326 -4.92 0.60 -16.80
C LEU A 326 -6.10 1.12 -15.97
N ALA A 327 -6.73 0.23 -15.20
CA ALA A 327 -7.90 0.54 -14.40
C ALA A 327 -7.61 1.54 -13.26
N HIS A 328 -6.40 1.52 -12.67
CA HIS A 328 -6.06 2.35 -11.49
C HIS A 328 -6.38 3.84 -11.65
N ARG A 329 -6.36 4.37 -12.88
CA ARG A 329 -6.62 5.78 -13.17
C ARG A 329 -8.06 6.18 -12.85
N ARG A 330 -9.00 5.25 -13.03
CA ARG A 330 -10.44 5.40 -12.73
C ARG A 330 -11.02 4.02 -12.37
N PRO A 331 -10.67 3.47 -11.20
CA PRO A 331 -10.88 2.06 -10.93
C PRO A 331 -12.36 1.70 -10.86
N SER A 332 -13.20 2.54 -10.24
CA SER A 332 -14.65 2.32 -10.21
C SER A 332 -15.28 2.37 -11.60
N HIS A 333 -14.80 3.25 -12.49
CA HIS A 333 -15.33 3.33 -13.85
C HIS A 333 -15.01 2.04 -14.61
N TYR A 334 -13.76 1.60 -14.62
CA TYR A 334 -13.33 0.47 -15.44
C TYR A 334 -13.68 -0.92 -14.86
N LEU A 335 -13.69 -1.08 -13.54
CA LEU A 335 -13.87 -2.40 -12.91
C LEU A 335 -15.33 -2.67 -12.52
N ILE A 336 -16.11 -1.61 -12.28
CA ILE A 336 -17.50 -1.71 -11.81
C ILE A 336 -18.47 -1.39 -12.93
N SER A 337 -18.47 -0.16 -13.47
CA SER A 337 -19.54 0.31 -14.36
C SER A 337 -19.31 0.06 -15.85
N GLU A 338 -18.09 0.25 -16.35
CA GLU A 338 -17.77 0.39 -17.79
C GLU A 338 -16.65 -0.59 -18.18
N ARG A 339 -16.96 -1.87 -18.06
CA ARG A 339 -16.01 -2.98 -18.26
C ARG A 339 -15.56 -3.11 -19.71
N GLU A 340 -16.44 -2.79 -20.66
CA GLU A 340 -16.09 -2.83 -22.09
C GLU A 340 -15.08 -1.73 -22.44
N ALA A 341 -15.22 -0.53 -21.86
CA ALA A 341 -14.25 0.54 -22.03
C ALA A 341 -12.83 0.14 -21.55
N LEU A 342 -12.75 -0.74 -20.53
CA LEU A 342 -11.47 -1.30 -20.09
C LEU A 342 -10.87 -2.26 -21.14
N HIS A 343 -11.69 -3.09 -21.78
CA HIS A 343 -11.22 -3.97 -22.86
C HIS A 343 -10.71 -3.18 -24.06
N GLU A 344 -11.44 -2.15 -24.49
CA GLU A 344 -10.98 -1.27 -25.58
C GLU A 344 -9.68 -0.53 -25.22
N LEU A 345 -9.55 -0.09 -23.97
CA LEU A 345 -8.32 0.54 -23.49
C LEU A 345 -7.15 -0.44 -23.48
N ALA A 346 -7.36 -1.67 -23.02
CA ALA A 346 -6.36 -2.73 -23.08
C ALA A 346 -5.94 -3.03 -24.52
N ASP A 347 -6.88 -3.13 -25.46
CA ASP A 347 -6.60 -3.38 -26.88
C ASP A 347 -5.70 -2.30 -27.49
N ARG A 348 -5.95 -1.01 -27.17
CA ARG A 348 -5.08 0.10 -27.62
C ARG A 348 -3.68 -0.02 -27.04
N TYR A 349 -3.56 -0.31 -25.75
CA TYR A 349 -2.25 -0.43 -25.10
C TYR A 349 -1.47 -1.66 -25.53
N LEU A 350 -2.12 -2.78 -25.84
CA LEU A 350 -1.47 -3.97 -26.40
C LEU A 350 -0.75 -3.65 -27.72
N LYS A 351 -1.39 -2.90 -28.62
CA LYS A 351 -0.76 -2.43 -29.86
C LYS A 351 0.46 -1.56 -29.59
N LEU A 352 0.33 -0.56 -28.72
CA LEU A 352 1.42 0.34 -28.34
C LEU A 352 2.61 -0.40 -27.69
N LEU A 353 2.32 -1.38 -26.83
CA LEU A 353 3.34 -2.20 -26.17
C LEU A 353 4.06 -3.13 -27.15
N SER A 354 3.33 -3.65 -28.15
CA SER A 354 3.90 -4.44 -29.24
C SER A 354 4.79 -3.60 -30.16
N GLU A 355 4.34 -2.40 -30.55
CA GLU A 355 5.14 -1.44 -31.32
C GLU A 355 6.43 -1.04 -30.58
N ALA A 356 6.34 -0.88 -29.26
CA ALA A 356 7.48 -0.60 -28.39
C ALA A 356 8.36 -1.84 -28.11
N LYS A 357 8.05 -3.01 -28.68
CA LYS A 357 8.75 -4.29 -28.48
C LYS A 357 8.82 -4.75 -27.03
N ILE A 358 7.87 -4.31 -26.19
CA ILE A 358 7.72 -4.76 -24.80
C ILE A 358 6.99 -6.10 -24.76
N VAL A 359 5.99 -6.26 -25.64
CA VAL A 359 5.20 -7.48 -25.79
C VAL A 359 5.49 -8.08 -27.17
N PRO A 360 5.82 -9.39 -27.29
CA PRO A 360 5.98 -10.03 -28.59
C PRO A 360 4.72 -9.95 -29.44
N GLU A 361 4.85 -9.81 -30.76
CA GLU A 361 3.71 -9.63 -31.67
C GLU A 361 2.70 -10.80 -31.59
N GLU A 362 3.20 -12.03 -31.49
CA GLU A 362 2.36 -13.23 -31.33
C GLU A 362 1.55 -13.20 -30.03
N MET A 363 2.17 -12.76 -28.94
CA MET A 363 1.51 -12.60 -27.65
C MET A 363 0.47 -11.48 -27.71
N CYS A 364 0.77 -10.38 -28.41
CA CYS A 364 -0.17 -9.30 -28.64
C CYS A 364 -1.41 -9.81 -29.41
N LYS A 365 -1.22 -10.55 -30.50
CA LYS A 365 -2.33 -11.17 -31.26
C LYS A 365 -3.17 -12.08 -30.38
N ALA A 366 -2.55 -12.99 -29.63
CA ALA A 366 -3.26 -13.86 -28.69
C ALA A 366 -3.99 -13.06 -27.60
N ALA A 367 -3.37 -12.01 -27.07
CA ALA A 367 -3.96 -11.16 -26.04
C ALA A 367 -5.15 -10.34 -26.56
N MET A 368 -5.17 -9.99 -27.85
CA MET A 368 -6.30 -9.29 -28.49
C MET A 368 -7.53 -10.21 -28.64
N GLU A 369 -7.33 -11.52 -28.76
CA GLU A 369 -8.41 -12.51 -28.92
C GLU A 369 -9.08 -12.89 -27.59
N VAL A 370 -8.40 -12.69 -26.46
CA VAL A 370 -8.92 -13.04 -25.14
C VAL A 370 -9.59 -11.85 -24.45
N ARG A 371 -10.74 -12.06 -23.81
CA ARG A 371 -11.47 -11.05 -23.03
C ARG A 371 -11.81 -11.58 -21.64
N PRO A 372 -10.93 -11.43 -20.64
CA PRO A 372 -11.14 -11.98 -19.31
C PRO A 372 -12.33 -11.30 -18.63
N LYS A 373 -13.25 -12.10 -18.09
CA LYS A 373 -14.43 -11.59 -17.39
C LYS A 373 -14.07 -11.16 -15.97
N LEU A 374 -14.57 -9.99 -15.57
CA LEU A 374 -14.47 -9.48 -14.22
C LEU A 374 -15.53 -10.12 -13.31
N ARG A 375 -15.16 -10.53 -12.10
CA ARG A 375 -16.10 -10.97 -11.07
C ARG A 375 -17.02 -9.81 -10.66
N GLU A 376 -18.26 -10.12 -10.32
CA GLU A 376 -19.24 -9.15 -9.83
C GLU A 376 -19.32 -9.10 -8.30
N ARG A 377 -19.09 -10.25 -7.65
CA ARG A 377 -19.02 -10.37 -6.20
C ARG A 377 -18.12 -11.51 -5.78
N ILE A 378 -17.68 -11.49 -4.52
CA ILE A 378 -17.08 -12.64 -3.84
C ILE A 378 -18.19 -13.30 -3.01
N ALA A 379 -18.51 -14.56 -3.32
CA ALA A 379 -19.67 -15.25 -2.75
C ALA A 379 -19.42 -15.80 -1.34
N GLN A 380 -18.18 -16.21 -1.02
CA GLN A 380 -17.74 -16.69 0.29
C GLN A 380 -16.21 -16.61 0.36
N LEU A 381 -15.68 -15.97 1.42
CA LEU A 381 -14.31 -16.23 1.86
C LEU A 381 -14.31 -17.62 2.50
N GLU A 382 -13.27 -18.43 2.28
CA GLU A 382 -13.24 -19.84 2.71
C GLU A 382 -13.73 -20.05 4.16
N PRO A 383 -14.43 -21.17 4.44
CA PRO A 383 -14.96 -21.45 5.76
C PRO A 383 -13.86 -21.39 6.81
N VAL A 384 -14.06 -20.47 7.74
CA VAL A 384 -13.17 -20.21 8.86
C VAL A 384 -13.31 -21.33 9.87
N ASP A 385 -12.21 -21.98 10.26
CA ASP A 385 -12.21 -22.86 11.42
C ASP A 385 -12.49 -22.02 12.69
N PHE A 386 -13.73 -22.04 13.12
CA PHE A 386 -14.21 -21.26 14.27
C PHE A 386 -13.59 -21.71 15.58
N LEU A 387 -13.19 -22.99 15.70
CA LEU A 387 -12.64 -23.56 16.94
C LEU A 387 -11.22 -23.04 17.20
N THR A 388 -10.37 -23.00 16.17
CA THR A 388 -9.01 -22.45 16.32
C THR A 388 -8.98 -20.94 16.52
N ARG A 389 -10.02 -20.21 16.11
CA ARG A 389 -10.09 -18.75 16.21
C ARG A 389 -10.78 -18.20 17.46
N LYS A 390 -11.28 -19.03 18.38
CA LYS A 390 -12.03 -18.52 19.56
C LYS A 390 -11.23 -17.61 20.47
N ALA A 391 -10.01 -17.99 20.81
CA ALA A 391 -9.11 -17.16 21.61
C ALA A 391 -8.82 -15.83 20.90
N ALA A 392 -8.46 -15.91 19.62
CA ALA A 392 -8.22 -14.74 18.78
C ALA A 392 -9.44 -13.80 18.72
N ASN A 393 -10.64 -14.35 18.50
CA ASN A 393 -11.87 -13.58 18.42
C ASN A 393 -12.23 -12.90 19.74
N SER A 394 -11.95 -13.54 20.88
CA SER A 394 -12.17 -12.94 22.20
C SER A 394 -11.26 -11.73 22.41
N VAL A 395 -9.96 -11.85 22.06
CA VAL A 395 -9.04 -10.70 22.07
C VAL A 395 -9.49 -9.62 21.09
N ARG A 396 -9.90 -9.98 19.87
CA ARG A 396 -10.38 -9.02 18.86
C ARG A 396 -11.60 -8.24 19.32
N ARG A 397 -12.54 -8.86 20.05
CA ARG A 397 -13.68 -8.15 20.63
C ARG A 397 -13.27 -7.14 21.70
N VAL A 398 -12.30 -7.48 22.56
CA VAL A 398 -11.71 -6.53 23.51
C VAL A 398 -11.11 -5.35 22.75
N LEU A 399 -10.36 -5.60 21.67
CA LEU A 399 -9.77 -4.54 20.84
C LEU A 399 -10.82 -3.65 20.16
N LEU A 400 -11.94 -4.21 19.67
CA LEU A 400 -13.03 -3.42 19.11
C LEU A 400 -13.57 -2.40 20.15
N ASN A 401 -13.74 -2.84 21.39
CA ASN A 401 -14.19 -1.97 22.48
C ASN A 401 -13.11 -0.97 22.91
N ASP A 402 -11.87 -1.42 23.08
CA ASP A 402 -10.75 -0.61 23.56
C ASP A 402 -10.38 0.51 22.58
N LEU A 403 -10.48 0.23 21.28
CA LEU A 403 -10.15 1.15 20.20
C LEU A 403 -11.38 1.86 19.61
N GLY A 404 -12.60 1.49 20.02
CA GLY A 404 -13.85 2.06 19.49
C GLY A 404 -14.08 1.75 18.01
N ILE A 405 -13.56 0.63 17.51
CA ILE A 405 -13.66 0.21 16.11
C ILE A 405 -14.95 -0.59 15.91
N ARG A 406 -15.62 -0.38 14.78
CA ARG A 406 -16.97 -0.93 14.55
C ARG A 406 -16.97 -2.29 13.87
N SER A 407 -15.89 -2.65 13.18
CA SER A 407 -15.83 -3.89 12.41
C SER A 407 -14.51 -4.63 12.55
N LEU A 408 -14.59 -5.96 12.52
CA LEU A 408 -13.42 -6.83 12.45
C LEU A 408 -12.60 -6.60 11.16
N TYR A 409 -13.27 -6.17 10.08
CA TYR A 409 -12.62 -5.83 8.81
C TYR A 409 -11.67 -4.63 8.95
N GLU A 410 -12.08 -3.58 9.65
CA GLU A 410 -11.22 -2.43 9.96
C GLU A 410 -10.10 -2.83 10.92
N LEU A 411 -10.44 -3.56 11.98
CA LEU A 411 -9.48 -4.00 12.99
C LEU A 411 -8.34 -4.86 12.41
N ASP A 412 -8.66 -5.81 11.53
CA ASP A 412 -7.67 -6.71 10.93
C ASP A 412 -6.66 -6.00 10.02
N ARG A 413 -7.00 -4.79 9.54
CA ARG A 413 -6.18 -3.99 8.63
C ARG A 413 -5.25 -3.01 9.34
N LEU A 414 -5.40 -2.83 10.64
CA LEU A 414 -4.54 -1.96 11.42
C LEU A 414 -3.13 -2.53 11.53
N ASP A 415 -2.11 -1.68 11.46
CA ASP A 415 -0.74 -2.10 11.77
C ASP A 415 -0.57 -2.21 13.30
N LEU A 416 -1.14 -3.28 13.86
CA LEU A 416 -1.30 -3.48 15.29
C LEU A 416 -0.77 -4.85 15.71
N THR A 417 0.14 -4.84 16.68
CA THR A 417 0.60 -6.06 17.35
C THR A 417 0.07 -6.08 18.78
N VAL A 418 -0.53 -7.20 19.18
CA VAL A 418 -1.15 -7.36 20.49
C VAL A 418 -0.55 -8.55 21.23
N MET A 419 -0.21 -8.32 22.49
CA MET A 419 0.29 -9.32 23.40
C MET A 419 -0.85 -9.68 24.37
N SER A 420 -1.41 -10.89 24.28
CA SER A 420 -2.55 -11.33 25.09
C SER A 420 -2.14 -12.17 26.32
N THR A 421 -3.06 -12.38 27.25
CA THR A 421 -2.80 -13.25 28.41
C THR A 421 -3.04 -14.74 28.12
N PHE A 422 -3.56 -15.09 26.94
CA PHE A 422 -3.89 -16.47 26.60
C PHE A 422 -2.67 -17.39 26.62
N ASN A 423 -2.90 -18.67 26.89
CA ASN A 423 -1.91 -19.73 26.70
C ASN A 423 -2.36 -20.61 25.52
N ARG A 424 -1.71 -20.49 24.36
CA ARG A 424 -2.16 -21.18 23.15
C ARG A 424 -2.08 -22.71 23.28
N PRO A 425 -0.98 -23.32 23.77
CA PRO A 425 -0.92 -24.77 23.94
C PRO A 425 -2.03 -25.34 24.83
N LEU A 426 -2.38 -24.64 25.92
CA LEU A 426 -3.44 -25.07 26.82
C LEU A 426 -4.83 -24.87 26.19
N GLN A 427 -5.04 -23.75 25.51
CA GLN A 427 -6.26 -23.48 24.74
C GLN A 427 -6.55 -24.60 23.73
N ASP A 428 -5.53 -25.01 22.95
CA ASP A 428 -5.68 -26.07 21.94
C ASP A 428 -6.04 -27.40 22.60
N LYS A 429 -5.35 -27.79 23.68
CA LYS A 429 -5.66 -29.03 24.44
C LYS A 429 -7.07 -29.05 25.00
N VAL A 430 -7.54 -27.94 25.58
CA VAL A 430 -8.90 -27.84 26.12
C VAL A 430 -9.92 -27.90 24.97
N THR A 431 -9.66 -27.20 23.86
CA THR A 431 -10.56 -27.20 22.69
C THR A 431 -10.68 -28.62 22.10
N GLU A 432 -9.57 -29.35 21.98
CA GLU A 432 -9.56 -30.74 21.52
C GLU A 432 -10.32 -31.66 22.49
N ALA A 433 -10.14 -31.48 23.80
CA ALA A 433 -10.86 -32.25 24.82
C ALA A 433 -12.37 -32.01 24.73
N LEU A 434 -12.81 -30.75 24.60
CA LEU A 434 -14.22 -30.41 24.46
C LEU A 434 -14.83 -30.90 23.14
N ALA A 435 -14.07 -30.89 22.05
CA ALA A 435 -14.52 -31.41 20.76
C ALA A 435 -14.79 -32.93 20.82
N LYS A 436 -13.98 -33.69 21.57
CA LYS A 436 -14.19 -35.13 21.80
C LYS A 436 -15.46 -35.44 22.59
N LEU A 437 -15.98 -34.51 23.41
CA LEU A 437 -17.21 -34.73 24.18
C LEU A 437 -18.48 -34.85 23.34
N LYS A 438 -18.40 -34.68 22.01
CA LYS A 438 -19.48 -35.06 21.09
C LYS A 438 -19.66 -36.58 20.96
N ASP A 439 -18.67 -37.37 21.37
CA ASP A 439 -18.69 -38.83 21.33
C ASP A 439 -19.06 -39.44 22.69
N THR A 440 -19.93 -40.45 22.66
CA THR A 440 -20.47 -41.09 23.87
C THR A 440 -19.38 -41.79 24.68
N LYS A 441 -18.40 -42.44 24.03
CA LYS A 441 -17.30 -43.11 24.76
C LYS A 441 -16.41 -42.11 25.46
N SER A 442 -16.17 -40.97 24.82
CA SER A 442 -15.37 -39.87 25.39
C SER A 442 -16.06 -39.23 26.60
N VAL A 443 -17.38 -39.04 26.55
CA VAL A 443 -18.18 -38.57 27.72
C VAL A 443 -18.11 -39.57 28.88
N GLN A 444 -18.23 -40.87 28.60
CA GLN A 444 -18.10 -41.91 29.62
C GLN A 444 -16.69 -41.95 30.23
N ALA A 445 -15.65 -41.91 29.39
CA ALA A 445 -14.26 -41.90 29.84
C ALA A 445 -13.92 -40.65 30.67
N ALA A 446 -14.56 -39.51 30.39
CA ALA A 446 -14.44 -38.28 31.15
C ALA A 446 -15.27 -38.28 32.46
N GLY A 447 -16.04 -39.34 32.75
CA GLY A 447 -16.90 -39.43 33.93
C GLY A 447 -18.12 -38.51 33.87
N LEU A 448 -18.52 -38.06 32.68
CA LEU A 448 -19.63 -37.12 32.46
C LEU A 448 -20.95 -37.82 32.15
N ALA A 449 -20.95 -39.15 32.02
CA ALA A 449 -22.15 -39.96 31.81
C ALA A 449 -22.70 -40.46 33.16
N GLY A 450 -23.63 -39.71 33.77
CA GLY A 450 -24.18 -40.08 35.08
C GLY A 450 -25.37 -39.23 35.52
N TYR A 451 -26.01 -39.64 36.61
CA TYR A 451 -27.15 -38.93 37.21
C TYR A 451 -26.77 -37.49 37.56
N ARG A 452 -27.58 -36.51 37.12
CA ARG A 452 -27.31 -35.05 37.14
C ARG A 452 -26.18 -34.55 36.23
N LEU A 453 -25.62 -35.41 35.40
CA LEU A 453 -24.75 -35.08 34.27
C LEU A 453 -25.46 -35.52 32.98
N LEU A 454 -24.73 -35.98 31.95
CA LEU A 454 -25.34 -36.45 30.71
C LEU A 454 -25.76 -37.93 30.82
N GLU A 455 -26.81 -38.19 31.61
CA GLU A 455 -27.34 -39.56 31.82
C GLU A 455 -28.05 -40.12 30.57
N LYS A 456 -28.77 -39.25 29.86
CA LYS A 456 -29.52 -39.57 28.62
C LYS A 456 -29.42 -38.39 27.66
N GLY A 457 -29.45 -38.67 26.36
CA GLY A 457 -29.40 -37.67 25.30
C GLY A 457 -28.20 -37.84 24.37
N ASP A 458 -28.19 -37.07 23.30
CA ASP A 458 -27.14 -37.07 22.28
C ASP A 458 -26.02 -36.10 22.68
N PRO A 459 -24.80 -36.58 23.01
CA PRO A 459 -23.69 -35.71 23.40
C PRO A 459 -23.29 -34.69 22.34
N SER A 460 -23.55 -34.96 21.06
CA SER A 460 -23.25 -34.03 19.98
C SER A 460 -24.11 -32.76 20.03
N LYS A 461 -25.22 -32.79 20.77
CA LYS A 461 -26.13 -31.65 20.99
C LYS A 461 -25.85 -30.89 22.28
N VAL A 462 -24.83 -31.28 23.04
CA VAL A 462 -24.44 -30.63 24.30
C VAL A 462 -23.25 -29.70 24.06
N PHE A 463 -23.43 -28.44 24.42
CA PHE A 463 -22.36 -27.46 24.33
C PHE A 463 -21.69 -27.26 25.68
N TYR A 464 -20.38 -27.50 25.71
CA TYR A 464 -19.52 -27.29 26.86
C TYR A 464 -18.67 -26.04 26.66
N SER A 465 -18.53 -25.24 27.71
CA SER A 465 -17.77 -23.99 27.72
C SER A 465 -16.79 -24.01 28.87
N VAL A 466 -15.55 -23.58 28.64
CA VAL A 466 -14.50 -23.50 29.66
C VAL A 466 -13.83 -22.15 29.60
N THR A 467 -13.80 -21.46 30.74
CA THR A 467 -13.01 -20.25 30.97
C THR A 467 -12.08 -20.49 32.16
N LEU A 468 -10.77 -20.34 31.94
CA LEU A 468 -9.73 -20.54 32.95
C LEU A 468 -9.01 -19.23 33.23
N TYR A 469 -9.01 -18.82 34.49
CA TYR A 469 -8.21 -17.71 35.00
C TYR A 469 -7.05 -18.21 35.83
N GLU A 470 -5.85 -17.66 35.60
CA GLU A 470 -4.71 -17.82 36.50
C GLU A 470 -4.66 -16.63 37.44
N ARG A 471 -4.67 -16.88 38.75
CA ARG A 471 -4.47 -15.85 39.76
C ARG A 471 -2.99 -15.47 39.81
N THR A 472 -2.68 -14.19 39.59
CA THR A 472 -1.32 -13.65 39.66
C THR A 472 -1.25 -12.45 40.61
N PRO A 473 -0.06 -11.98 41.01
CA PRO A 473 0.08 -10.74 41.78
C PRO A 473 -0.53 -9.50 41.09
N LYS A 474 -0.69 -9.53 39.76
CA LYS A 474 -1.30 -8.44 38.98
C LYS A 474 -2.82 -8.57 38.82
N GLY A 475 -3.42 -9.63 39.37
CA GLY A 475 -4.83 -9.97 39.22
C GLY A 475 -5.06 -11.30 38.50
N ASN A 476 -6.33 -11.60 38.21
CA ASN A 476 -6.74 -12.81 37.52
C ASN A 476 -6.57 -12.63 36.00
N LEU A 477 -5.69 -13.42 35.40
CA LEU A 477 -5.39 -13.34 33.97
C LEU A 477 -6.11 -14.46 33.22
N LEU A 478 -6.85 -14.11 32.18
CA LEU A 478 -7.54 -15.07 31.32
C LEU A 478 -6.51 -15.90 30.54
N ARG A 479 -6.50 -17.22 30.73
CA ARG A 479 -5.56 -18.14 30.07
C ARG A 479 -6.21 -18.97 28.98
N VAL A 480 -7.44 -19.41 29.21
CA VAL A 480 -8.22 -20.22 28.27
C VAL A 480 -9.65 -19.70 28.25
N GLN A 481 -10.23 -19.61 27.06
CA GLN A 481 -11.64 -19.32 26.85
C GLN A 481 -12.07 -20.03 25.57
N THR A 482 -12.74 -21.16 25.71
CA THR A 482 -13.14 -22.00 24.58
C THR A 482 -14.45 -22.72 24.86
N ASP A 483 -15.05 -23.26 23.81
CA ASP A 483 -16.26 -24.05 23.86
C ASP A 483 -16.32 -24.98 22.63
N ASN A 484 -17.19 -25.99 22.62
CA ASN A 484 -17.34 -26.94 21.50
C ASN A 484 -18.46 -26.55 20.50
N PHE A 485 -19.01 -25.33 20.56
CA PHE A 485 -20.00 -24.85 19.60
C PHE A 485 -19.34 -24.46 18.27
N GLU A 486 -19.81 -25.02 17.16
CA GLU A 486 -19.30 -24.75 15.81
C GLU A 486 -20.16 -23.66 15.14
N GLY A 487 -20.04 -22.43 15.63
CA GLY A 487 -20.73 -21.29 15.06
C GLY A 487 -20.16 -19.94 15.53
N PRO A 488 -20.72 -18.83 15.02
CA PRO A 488 -20.22 -17.49 15.28
C PRO A 488 -20.52 -16.99 16.71
N PHE A 489 -21.50 -17.61 17.37
CA PHE A 489 -21.87 -17.28 18.74
C PHE A 489 -20.80 -17.81 19.72
N ASN A 490 -20.31 -16.93 20.60
CA ASN A 490 -19.40 -17.34 21.66
C ASN A 490 -20.18 -17.49 22.97
N ILE A 491 -20.30 -18.73 23.41
CA ILE A 491 -21.03 -19.12 24.63
C ILE A 491 -20.46 -18.44 25.87
N ASN A 492 -19.14 -18.24 25.94
CA ASN A 492 -18.45 -17.67 27.09
C ASN A 492 -18.73 -16.16 27.30
N GLU A 493 -19.25 -15.45 26.31
CA GLU A 493 -19.51 -14.00 26.40
C GLU A 493 -20.96 -13.62 26.06
N GLY A 494 -21.65 -14.42 25.24
CA GLY A 494 -22.98 -14.11 24.71
C GLY A 494 -24.15 -14.66 25.53
N ILE A 495 -23.89 -15.53 26.52
CA ILE A 495 -24.95 -16.10 27.35
C ILE A 495 -25.14 -15.27 28.60
N LYS A 496 -26.37 -14.77 28.77
CA LYS A 496 -26.85 -14.35 30.08
C LYS A 496 -27.22 -15.62 30.84
N LEU A 497 -26.42 -15.98 31.83
CA LEU A 497 -26.76 -17.07 32.74
C LEU A 497 -27.97 -16.62 33.56
N ASP A 498 -29.11 -17.26 33.33
CA ASP A 498 -30.23 -17.23 34.28
C ASP A 498 -29.90 -18.31 35.31
N LEU A 499 -29.45 -17.87 36.50
CA LEU A 499 -29.00 -18.73 37.60
C LEU A 499 -30.13 -18.97 38.60
#